data_AF-A0A523WL95-F1
#
_entry.id   AF-A0A523WL95-F1
#
_cell.length_a   1.000
_cell.length_b   1.000
_cell.length_c   1.000
_cell.angle_alpha   90.00
_cell.angle_beta   90.00
_cell.angle_gamma   90.00
#
_symmetry.space_group_name_H-M   'P 1'
#
loop_
_entity.id
_entity.type
_entity.pdbx_description
1 polymer ?
#
loop_
_entity_poly.entity_id
_entity_poly.type
_entity_poly.pdbx_seq_one_letter_code
_entity_poly.pdbx_strand_id
1 'polypeptide(L)'
;MVSKSFESRENQKEYWGSKLNQRLSFLTEKGFEPGKIAKDVTVRKLRAKLRETGSRLKTIASKEKKVKEMARIKAEKAAAPKEEKGKKKKEAGKTTEKSKRQQKKSKKQANKSKE
;
A
#
# COMPACT_ATOMS: atom_id res chain seq x y z
N MET A 1 -16.49 -7.24 -0.93
CA MET A 1 -15.07 -6.85 -0.81
C MET A 1 -14.99 -5.34 -0.61
N VAL A 2 -14.14 -4.84 0.29
CA VAL A 2 -13.90 -3.39 0.38
C VAL A 2 -12.91 -2.99 -0.71
N SER A 3 -13.39 -2.26 -1.70
CA SER A 3 -12.61 -1.66 -2.78
C SER A 3 -11.43 -0.84 -2.25
N LYS A 4 -10.28 -0.98 -2.91
CA LYS A 4 -9.02 -0.28 -2.58
C LYS A 4 -8.85 1.04 -3.34
N SER A 5 -9.79 1.39 -4.23
CA SER A 5 -9.72 2.60 -5.04
C SER A 5 -9.95 3.85 -4.21
N PHE A 6 -9.30 4.94 -4.62
CA PHE A 6 -9.44 6.26 -4.00
C PHE A 6 -10.90 6.75 -4.03
N GLU A 7 -11.53 6.72 -5.21
CA GLU A 7 -12.92 7.12 -5.44
C GLU A 7 -13.90 6.40 -4.52
N SER A 8 -13.72 5.09 -4.32
CA SER A 8 -14.61 4.35 -3.42
C SER A 8 -14.45 4.77 -1.95
N ARG A 9 -13.25 5.19 -1.54
CA ARG A 9 -13.00 5.72 -0.19
C ARG A 9 -13.52 7.14 -0.03
N GLU A 10 -13.52 7.93 -1.09
CA GLU A 10 -14.13 9.25 -1.15
C GLU A 10 -15.65 9.15 -1.03
N ASN A 11 -16.30 8.32 -1.84
CA ASN A 11 -17.74 8.06 -1.75
C ASN A 11 -18.13 7.53 -0.36
N GLN A 12 -17.31 6.66 0.26
CA GLN A 12 -17.53 6.23 1.64
C GLN A 12 -17.46 7.41 2.62
N LYS A 13 -16.49 8.32 2.47
CA LYS A 13 -16.35 9.50 3.32
C LYS A 13 -17.59 10.39 3.21
N GLU A 14 -18.08 10.63 2.00
CA GLU A 14 -19.31 11.41 1.78
C GLU A 14 -20.53 10.73 2.40
N TYR A 15 -20.70 9.43 2.19
CA TYR A 15 -21.79 8.64 2.78
C TYR A 15 -21.80 8.70 4.31
N TRP A 16 -20.64 8.54 4.95
CA TRP A 16 -20.55 8.64 6.41
C TRP A 16 -20.74 10.08 6.90
N GLY A 17 -20.33 11.07 6.11
CA GLY A 17 -20.53 12.49 6.39
C GLY A 17 -22.01 12.88 6.36
N SER A 18 -22.74 12.48 5.32
CA SER A 18 -24.19 12.75 5.21
C SER A 18 -24.95 12.09 6.35
N LYS A 19 -24.63 10.83 6.69
CA LYS A 19 -25.25 10.11 7.81
C LYS A 19 -24.94 10.74 9.17
N LEU A 20 -23.74 11.31 9.34
CA LEU A 20 -23.39 12.07 10.55
C LEU A 20 -24.24 13.34 10.64
N ASN A 21 -24.37 14.09 9.55
CA ASN A 21 -25.16 15.32 9.52
C ASN A 21 -26.64 15.05 9.81
N GLN A 22 -27.23 14.02 9.21
CA GLN A 22 -28.60 13.57 9.50
C GLN A 22 -28.79 13.21 10.97
N ARG A 23 -27.82 12.55 11.60
CA ARG A 23 -27.91 12.20 13.02
C ARG A 23 -27.78 13.44 13.90
N LEU A 24 -26.93 14.40 13.53
CA LEU A 24 -26.77 15.65 14.25
C LEU A 24 -28.05 16.49 14.16
N SER A 25 -28.63 16.66 12.98
CA SER A 25 -29.88 17.42 12.80
C SER A 25 -31.02 16.81 13.62
N PHE A 26 -31.16 15.48 13.57
CA PHE A 26 -32.17 14.78 14.38
C PHE A 26 -31.99 14.98 15.89
N LEU A 27 -30.75 15.00 16.38
CA LEU A 27 -30.49 15.21 17.81
C LEU A 27 -30.71 16.68 18.22
N THR A 28 -30.38 17.63 17.34
CA THR A 28 -30.64 19.05 17.58
C THR A 28 -32.14 19.36 17.57
N GLU A 29 -32.90 18.77 16.64
CA GLU A 29 -34.37 18.87 16.59
C GLU A 29 -35.03 18.31 17.85
N LYS A 30 -34.45 17.25 18.43
CA LYS A 30 -34.89 16.69 19.71
C LYS A 30 -34.47 17.50 20.94
N GLY A 31 -33.79 18.63 20.76
CA GLY A 31 -33.35 19.50 21.86
C GLY A 31 -32.21 18.92 22.70
N PHE A 32 -31.40 17.99 22.15
CA PHE A 32 -30.23 17.52 22.88
C PHE A 32 -29.15 18.61 22.95
N GLU A 33 -28.58 18.79 24.13
CA GLU A 33 -27.42 19.66 24.31
C GLU A 33 -26.18 19.12 23.59
N PRO A 34 -25.27 20.00 23.13
CA PRO A 34 -24.06 19.62 22.41
C PRO A 34 -23.17 18.64 23.21
N GLY A 35 -23.13 18.77 24.54
CA GLY A 35 -22.41 17.84 25.42
C GLY A 35 -22.97 16.41 25.40
N LYS A 36 -24.29 16.27 25.30
CA LYS A 36 -24.97 14.97 25.17
C LYS A 36 -24.84 14.40 23.75
N ILE A 37 -24.93 15.25 22.73
CA ILE A 37 -24.70 14.89 21.33
C ILE A 37 -23.29 14.32 21.12
N ALA A 38 -22.28 14.92 21.76
CA ALA A 38 -20.90 14.43 21.67
C ALA A 38 -20.71 13.04 22.31
N LYS A 39 -21.53 12.69 23.30
CA LYS A 39 -21.51 11.40 23.99
C LYS A 39 -22.34 10.32 23.26
N ASP A 40 -23.22 10.70 22.32
CA ASP A 40 -24.02 9.75 21.53
C ASP A 40 -23.12 8.73 20.81
N VAL A 41 -23.42 7.45 21.04
CA VAL A 41 -22.61 6.33 20.55
C VAL A 41 -22.60 6.28 19.02
N THR A 42 -23.71 6.64 18.39
CA THR A 42 -23.85 6.65 16.93
C THR A 42 -23.00 7.76 16.32
N VAL A 43 -23.05 8.97 16.88
CA VAL A 43 -22.20 10.11 16.48
C VAL A 43 -20.72 9.75 16.63
N ARG A 44 -20.33 9.13 17.75
CA ARG A 44 -18.95 8.69 17.99
C ARG A 44 -18.49 7.65 16.96
N LYS A 45 -19.34 6.67 16.65
CA LYS A 45 -19.07 5.62 15.64
C LYS A 45 -18.92 6.21 14.24
N LEU A 46 -19.78 7.13 13.84
CA LEU A 46 -19.72 7.80 12.53
C LEU A 46 -18.46 8.67 12.40
N ARG A 47 -18.11 9.45 13.44
CA ARG A 47 -16.85 10.20 13.50
C ARG A 47 -15.62 9.29 13.45
N ALA A 48 -15.67 8.12 14.11
CA ALA A 48 -14.61 7.14 14.03
C ALA A 48 -14.44 6.59 12.60
N LYS A 49 -15.54 6.28 11.91
CA LYS A 49 -15.52 5.83 10.51
C LYS A 49 -14.96 6.88 9.56
N LEU A 50 -15.31 8.16 9.74
CA LEU A 50 -14.73 9.27 8.98
C LEU A 50 -13.22 9.42 9.19
N ARG A 51 -12.75 9.25 10.43
CA ARG A 51 -11.30 9.25 10.73
C ARG A 51 -10.59 8.07 10.08
N GLU A 52 -11.19 6.88 10.13
CA GLU A 52 -10.65 5.67 9.50
C GLU A 52 -10.53 5.83 7.97
N THR A 53 -11.58 6.33 7.29
CA THR A 53 -11.54 6.59 5.84
C THR A 53 -10.55 7.69 5.49
N GLY A 54 -10.50 8.78 6.27
CA GLY A 54 -9.52 9.85 6.10
C GLY A 54 -8.07 9.37 6.19
N SER A 55 -7.75 8.54 7.19
CA SER A 55 -6.41 7.95 7.34
C SER A 55 -6.04 7.04 6.16
N ARG A 56 -7.01 6.29 5.62
CA ARG A 56 -6.78 5.48 4.42
C ARG A 56 -6.51 6.34 3.19
N LEU A 57 -7.28 7.41 2.97
CA LEU A 57 -7.06 8.35 1.86
C LEU A 57 -5.66 8.98 1.94
N LYS A 58 -5.24 9.44 3.13
CA LYS A 58 -3.88 9.96 3.35
C LYS A 58 -2.80 8.93 3.00
N THR A 59 -3.02 7.67 3.36
CA THR A 59 -2.10 6.58 3.04
C THR A 59 -2.00 6.36 1.53
N ILE A 60 -3.13 6.35 0.81
CA ILE A 60 -3.15 6.23 -0.66
C ILE A 60 -2.38 7.41 -1.29
N ALA A 61 -2.68 8.64 -0.89
CA ALA A 61 -1.97 9.82 -1.38
C ALA A 61 -0.45 9.77 -1.11
N SER A 62 -0.03 9.28 0.07
CA SER A 62 1.40 9.11 0.38
C SER A 62 2.07 8.07 -0.54
N LYS A 63 1.37 7.00 -0.91
CA LYS A 63 1.88 5.99 -1.84
C LYS A 63 2.03 6.56 -3.24
N GLU A 64 1.05 7.33 -3.70
CA GLU A 64 1.11 7.99 -5.02
C GLU A 64 2.28 8.97 -5.12
N LYS A 65 2.56 9.73 -4.06
CA LYS A 65 3.75 10.60 -3.99
C LYS A 65 5.05 9.80 -4.12
N LYS A 66 5.20 8.72 -3.35
CA LYS A 66 6.38 7.83 -3.45
C LYS A 66 6.54 7.22 -4.83
N VAL A 67 5.45 6.81 -5.48
CA VAL A 67 5.50 6.29 -6.85
C VAL A 67 5.97 7.36 -7.84
N LYS A 68 5.47 8.60 -7.71
CA LYS A 68 5.90 9.73 -8.54
C LYS A 68 7.38 10.07 -8.33
N GLU A 69 7.85 10.09 -7.08
CA GLU A 69 9.27 10.31 -6.75
C GLU A 69 10.16 9.21 -7.34
N MET A 70 9.77 7.94 -7.17
CA MET A 70 10.51 6.81 -7.75
C MET A 70 10.50 6.85 -9.29
N ALA A 71 9.42 7.31 -9.92
CA ALA A 71 9.35 7.49 -11.36
C ALA A 71 10.29 8.60 -11.84
N ARG A 72 10.38 9.72 -11.12
CA ARG A 72 11.35 10.79 -11.40
C ARG A 72 12.79 10.31 -11.28
N ILE A 73 13.13 9.64 -10.19
CA ILE A 73 14.48 9.07 -10.00
C ILE A 73 14.81 8.07 -11.10
N LYS A 74 13.85 7.24 -11.54
CA LYS A 74 14.05 6.31 -12.66
C LYS A 74 14.25 7.05 -13.99
N ALA A 75 13.48 8.12 -14.24
CA ALA A 75 13.62 8.94 -15.43
C ALA A 75 14.96 9.67 -15.47
N GLU A 76 15.39 10.26 -14.35
CA GLU A 76 16.70 10.90 -14.20
C GLU A 76 17.85 9.90 -14.40
N LYS A 77 17.74 8.69 -13.82
CA LYS A 77 18.74 7.61 -14.05
C LYS A 77 18.74 7.06 -15.47
N ALA A 78 17.60 7.09 -16.17
CA ALA A 78 17.50 6.66 -17.56
C ALA A 78 17.98 7.74 -18.54
N ALA A 79 17.86 9.03 -18.17
CA ALA A 79 18.34 10.18 -18.91
C ALA A 79 19.82 10.48 -18.64
N ALA A 80 20.36 10.03 -17.51
CA ALA A 80 21.80 10.04 -17.27
C ALA A 80 22.50 9.18 -18.33
N PRO A 81 23.46 9.74 -19.10
CA PRO A 81 24.21 8.97 -20.08
C PRO A 81 24.85 7.79 -19.36
N LYS A 82 24.59 6.57 -19.86
CA LYS A 82 25.34 5.40 -19.45
C LYS A 82 26.80 5.72 -19.75
N GLU A 83 27.58 6.06 -18.73
CA GLU A 83 29.03 6.09 -18.89
C GLU A 83 29.41 4.73 -19.48
N GLU A 84 29.95 4.77 -20.69
CA GLU A 84 30.46 3.62 -21.40
C GLU A 84 31.56 3.00 -20.53
N LYS A 85 31.18 2.10 -19.61
CA LYS A 85 32.12 1.14 -19.07
C LYS A 85 32.54 0.29 -20.26
N GLY A 86 33.76 0.58 -20.69
CA GLY A 86 34.31 0.24 -21.99
C GLY A 86 34.00 -1.17 -22.47
N LYS A 87 33.89 -1.26 -23.78
CA LYS A 87 34.10 -2.47 -24.58
C LYS A 87 35.36 -3.22 -24.08
N LYS A 88 35.20 -4.14 -23.12
CA LYS A 88 36.17 -5.20 -22.87
C LYS A 88 35.49 -6.55 -23.08
N LYS A 89 35.70 -7.00 -24.33
CA LYS A 89 35.84 -8.38 -24.79
C LYS A 89 34.68 -9.35 -24.54
N LYS A 90 34.18 -9.84 -25.67
CA LYS A 90 33.53 -11.14 -25.83
C LYS A 90 34.32 -12.27 -25.13
N GLU A 91 33.57 -13.27 -24.68
CA GLU A 91 33.96 -14.66 -24.41
C GLU A 91 34.93 -14.93 -23.24
N ALA A 92 34.39 -15.48 -22.14
CA ALA A 92 34.82 -16.76 -21.55
C ALA A 92 34.09 -16.99 -20.21
N GLY A 93 33.64 -18.22 -19.97
CA GLY A 93 33.39 -18.70 -18.61
C GLY A 93 31.92 -18.87 -18.21
N LYS A 94 31.27 -19.89 -18.78
CA LYS A 94 30.24 -20.65 -18.04
C LYS A 94 30.88 -21.21 -16.76
N THR A 95 30.73 -20.53 -15.63
CA THR A 95 30.82 -21.18 -14.33
C THR A 95 29.53 -20.89 -13.57
N THR A 96 28.55 -21.75 -13.84
CA THR A 96 27.42 -21.98 -12.96
C THR A 96 27.97 -22.48 -11.62
N GLU A 97 28.32 -21.55 -10.73
CA GLU A 97 28.48 -21.87 -9.31
C GLU A 97 27.13 -22.35 -8.79
N LYS A 98 26.94 -23.67 -8.84
CA LYS A 98 25.77 -24.33 -8.28
C LYS A 98 25.68 -23.96 -6.81
N SER A 99 24.58 -23.30 -6.44
CA SER A 99 24.25 -22.95 -5.06
C SER A 99 24.44 -24.15 -4.12
N LYS A 100 24.88 -23.90 -2.88
CA LYS A 100 25.03 -24.89 -1.79
C LYS A 100 23.82 -25.84 -1.66
N ARG A 101 22.62 -25.35 -2.02
CA ARG A 101 21.37 -26.13 -2.04
C ARG A 101 21.33 -27.19 -3.16
N GLN A 102 21.85 -26.89 -4.34
CA GLN A 102 21.91 -27.82 -5.46
C GLN A 102 22.96 -28.93 -5.21
N GLN A 103 24.10 -28.60 -4.59
CA GLN A 103 25.12 -29.58 -4.21
C GLN A 103 24.61 -30.56 -3.12
N LYS A 104 23.80 -30.07 -2.17
CA LYS A 104 23.20 -30.94 -1.14
C LYS A 104 22.15 -31.90 -1.72
N LYS A 105 21.43 -31.46 -2.77
CA LYS A 105 20.42 -32.30 -3.45
C LYS A 105 21.09 -33.38 -4.31
N SER A 106 22.18 -33.07 -5.01
CA SER A 106 22.93 -34.07 -5.79
C SER A 106 23.63 -35.10 -4.90
N LYS A 107 24.21 -34.70 -3.75
CA LYS A 107 24.76 -35.65 -2.77
C LYS A 107 23.69 -36.60 -2.20
N LYS A 108 22.49 -36.09 -1.93
CA LYS A 108 21.39 -36.92 -1.41
C LYS A 108 20.85 -37.91 -2.45
N GLN A 109 20.88 -37.55 -3.73
CA GLN A 109 20.51 -38.48 -4.81
C GLN A 109 21.59 -39.52 -5.07
N ALA A 110 22.87 -39.14 -5.03
CA ALA A 110 23.98 -40.07 -5.21
C ALA A 110 24.09 -41.13 -4.09
N ASN A 111 23.74 -40.78 -2.85
CA ASN A 111 23.69 -41.77 -1.75
C ASN A 111 22.48 -42.70 -1.83
N LYS A 112 21.39 -42.30 -2.48
CA LYS A 112 20.19 -43.15 -2.65
C LYS A 112 20.29 -44.16 -3.77
N SER A 113 21.28 -44.02 -4.64
CA SER A 113 21.51 -44.91 -5.79
C SER A 113 22.70 -45.86 -5.58
N LYS A 114 23.18 -45.99 -4.34
CA LYS A 114 24.24 -46.94 -3.93
C LYS A 114 23.79 -47.92 -2.84
N GLU A 115 22.52 -47.88 -2.45
CA GLU A 115 21.79 -48.96 -1.76
C GLU A 115 20.90 -49.64 -2.78
#